data_AF-A0A927JHW7-F1
#
_entry.id   AF-A0A927JHW7-F1
#
_cell.length_a   1.000
_cell.length_b   1.000
_cell.length_c   1.000
_cell.angle_alpha   90.00
_cell.angle_beta   90.00
_cell.angle_gamma   90.00
#
_symmetry.space_group_name_H-M   'P 1'
#
loop_
_entity.id
_entity.type
_entity.pdbx_description
1 polymer ?
#
loop_
_entity_poly.entity_id
_entity_poly.type
_entity_poly.pdbx_seq_one_letter_code
_entity_poly.pdbx_strand_id
1 'polypeptide(L)'
;MTVGDLADSFRTQSFHLMQAHPIAAAHLVLAAASIAPTCAAEQDVADEFSFVIVDFAQQHGVLHQRAVNRRAQETAGVAHGHR
;
A
#
# COMPACT_ATOMS: atom_id res chain seq x y z
N MET A 1 -5.46 -14.59 -12.53
CA MET A 1 -5.27 -13.14 -12.43
C MET A 1 -3.82 -12.86 -12.74
N THR A 2 -3.56 -12.22 -13.88
CA THR A 2 -2.22 -11.79 -14.29
C THR A 2 -1.82 -10.50 -13.55
N VAL A 3 -0.54 -10.12 -13.62
CA VAL A 3 -0.09 -8.81 -13.10
C VAL A 3 -0.78 -7.65 -13.82
N GLY A 4 -1.07 -7.82 -15.13
CA GLY A 4 -1.86 -6.86 -15.90
C GLY A 4 -3.29 -6.73 -15.37
N ASP A 5 -3.96 -7.85 -15.10
CA ASP A 5 -5.34 -7.83 -14.55
C ASP A 5 -5.41 -7.08 -13.21
N LEU A 6 -4.37 -7.23 -12.37
CA LEU A 6 -4.27 -6.53 -11.08
C LEU A 6 -4.07 -5.02 -11.26
N ALA A 7 -3.15 -4.63 -12.16
CA ALA A 7 -2.91 -3.22 -12.47
C ALA A 7 -4.16 -2.54 -13.03
N ASP A 8 -4.90 -3.22 -13.90
CA ASP A 8 -6.15 -2.70 -14.47
C ASP A 8 -7.25 -2.57 -13.41
N SER A 9 -7.29 -3.49 -12.44
CA SER A 9 -8.18 -3.37 -11.28
C SER A 9 -7.87 -2.12 -10.46
N PHE A 10 -6.59 -1.82 -10.22
CA PHE A 10 -6.18 -0.61 -9.50
C PHE A 10 -6.54 0.67 -10.26
N ARG A 11 -6.31 0.72 -11.58
CA ARG A 11 -6.75 1.85 -12.43
C ARG A 11 -8.27 2.05 -12.40
N THR A 12 -9.02 0.96 -12.43
CA THR A 12 -10.49 1.02 -12.36
C THR A 12 -10.95 1.56 -11.00
N GLN A 13 -10.39 1.03 -9.91
CA GLN A 13 -10.72 1.50 -8.56
C GLN A 13 -10.31 2.95 -8.33
N SER A 14 -9.17 3.39 -8.87
CA SER A 14 -8.71 4.77 -8.74
C SER A 14 -9.69 5.75 -9.38
N PHE A 15 -10.23 5.43 -10.56
CA PHE A 15 -11.25 6.24 -11.23
C PHE A 15 -12.48 6.47 -10.34
N HIS A 16 -12.95 5.42 -9.66
CA HIS A 16 -14.10 5.51 -8.75
C HIS A 16 -13.81 6.33 -7.49
N LEU A 17 -12.56 6.33 -7.01
CA LEU A 17 -12.16 7.01 -5.79
C LEU A 17 -11.70 8.45 -6.02
N MET A 18 -11.31 8.83 -7.23
CA MET A 18 -10.57 10.06 -7.51
C MET A 18 -11.25 11.34 -7.01
N GLN A 19 -12.59 11.41 -7.09
CA GLN A 19 -13.33 12.59 -6.64
C GLN A 19 -13.44 12.70 -5.11
N ALA A 20 -13.68 11.58 -4.42
CA ALA A 20 -13.91 11.57 -2.98
C ALA A 20 -12.61 11.41 -2.17
N HIS A 21 -11.66 10.67 -2.72
CA HIS A 21 -10.41 10.27 -2.08
C HIS A 21 -9.24 10.35 -3.06
N PRO A 22 -8.87 11.57 -3.51
CA PRO A 22 -7.84 11.76 -4.54
C PRO A 22 -6.49 11.16 -4.16
N ILE A 23 -6.12 11.22 -2.89
CA ILE A 23 -4.87 10.62 -2.38
C ILE A 23 -4.92 9.09 -2.53
N ALA A 24 -6.03 8.44 -2.17
CA ALA A 24 -6.16 6.98 -2.30
C ALA A 24 -6.14 6.55 -3.77
N ALA A 25 -6.83 7.31 -4.64
CA ALA A 25 -6.79 7.08 -6.08
C ALA A 25 -5.35 7.20 -6.64
N ALA A 26 -4.58 8.20 -6.22
CA ALA A 26 -3.20 8.37 -6.63
C ALA A 26 -2.31 7.19 -6.23
N HIS A 27 -2.47 6.66 -5.01
CA HIS A 27 -1.73 5.46 -4.58
C HIS A 27 -2.04 4.23 -5.47
N LEU A 28 -3.30 4.06 -5.87
CA LEU A 28 -3.69 2.95 -6.75
C LEU A 28 -3.12 3.10 -8.17
N VAL A 29 -3.14 4.32 -8.74
CA VAL A 29 -2.51 4.59 -10.05
C VAL A 29 -1.01 4.33 -9.97
N LEU A 30 -0.36 4.81 -8.93
CA LEU A 30 1.07 4.63 -8.73
C LEU A 30 1.44 3.16 -8.54
N ALA A 31 0.62 2.39 -7.81
CA ALA A 31 0.78 0.95 -7.68
C ALA A 31 0.63 0.23 -9.04
N ALA A 32 -0.37 0.61 -9.86
CA ALA A 32 -0.56 0.06 -11.20
C ALA A 32 0.63 0.35 -12.13
N ALA A 33 1.08 1.61 -12.13
CA ALA A 33 2.24 2.07 -12.90
C ALA A 33 3.53 1.34 -12.50
N SER A 34 3.72 1.07 -11.20
CA SER A 34 4.91 0.37 -10.69
C SER A 34 5.00 -1.10 -11.08
N ILE A 35 3.88 -1.75 -11.45
CA ILE A 35 3.85 -3.20 -11.75
C ILE A 35 3.57 -3.53 -13.23
N ALA A 36 2.82 -2.68 -13.92
CA ALA A 36 2.48 -2.87 -15.34
C ALA A 36 2.20 -1.51 -16.00
N PRO A 37 3.24 -0.70 -16.25
CA PRO A 37 3.11 0.59 -16.91
C PRO A 37 2.60 0.39 -18.35
N THR A 38 1.65 1.22 -18.75
CA THR A 38 1.04 1.18 -20.10
C THR A 38 1.57 2.25 -21.03
N CYS A 39 2.21 3.29 -20.49
CA CYS A 39 2.82 4.37 -21.26
C CYS A 39 4.07 4.93 -20.56
N ALA A 40 4.87 5.71 -21.29
CA ALA A 40 6.10 6.32 -20.75
C ALA A 40 5.84 7.21 -19.54
N ALA A 41 4.73 7.97 -19.54
CA ALA A 41 4.39 8.84 -18.41
C ALA A 41 4.10 8.05 -17.12
N GLU A 42 3.49 6.86 -17.20
CA GLU A 42 3.30 6.00 -16.03
C GLU A 42 4.64 5.47 -15.50
N GLN A 43 5.55 5.09 -16.40
CA GLN A 43 6.90 4.66 -16.04
C GLN A 43 7.68 5.79 -15.35
N ASP A 44 7.69 6.98 -15.94
CA ASP A 44 8.41 8.15 -15.41
C ASP A 44 7.93 8.51 -13.99
N VAL A 45 6.62 8.49 -13.77
CA VAL A 45 6.02 8.72 -12.45
C VAL A 45 6.40 7.61 -11.47
N ALA A 46 6.34 6.34 -11.87
CA ALA A 46 6.76 5.23 -11.01
C ALA A 46 8.23 5.36 -10.59
N ASP A 47 9.09 5.76 -11.53
CA ASP A 47 10.52 5.95 -11.29
C ASP A 47 10.80 7.16 -10.39
N GLU A 48 10.15 8.30 -10.64
CA GLU A 48 10.29 9.52 -9.84
C GLU A 48 9.91 9.29 -8.37
N PHE A 49 8.82 8.55 -8.13
CA PHE A 49 8.33 8.29 -6.77
C PHE A 49 8.92 7.03 -6.12
N SER A 50 9.71 6.24 -6.85
CA SER A 50 10.22 4.92 -6.41
C SER A 50 10.87 4.97 -5.02
N PHE A 51 11.80 5.91 -4.81
CA PHE A 51 12.51 6.04 -3.53
C PHE A 51 11.58 6.39 -2.37
N VAL A 52 10.62 7.28 -2.60
CA VAL A 52 9.65 7.71 -1.57
C VAL A 52 8.73 6.57 -1.18
N ILE A 53 8.25 5.78 -2.15
CA ILE A 53 7.38 4.64 -1.90
C ILE A 53 8.13 3.53 -1.16
N VAL A 54 9.39 3.26 -1.55
CA VAL A 54 10.21 2.23 -0.90
C VAL A 54 10.47 2.58 0.56
N ASP A 55 10.86 3.83 0.86
CA ASP A 55 11.05 4.29 2.24
C ASP A 55 9.74 4.20 3.03
N PHE A 56 8.62 4.66 2.45
CA PHE A 56 7.30 4.55 3.08
C PHE A 56 6.94 3.08 3.38
N ALA A 57 7.17 2.15 2.46
CA ALA A 57 6.89 0.74 2.66
C ALA A 57 7.72 0.14 3.80
N GLN A 58 9.00 0.52 3.91
CA GLN A 58 9.87 0.09 5.01
C GLN A 58 9.38 0.61 6.36
N GLN A 59 9.06 1.90 6.44
CA GLN A 59 8.53 2.53 7.66
C GLN A 59 7.19 1.92 8.06
N HIS A 60 6.30 1.70 7.09
CA HIS A 60 5.01 1.05 7.32
C HIS A 60 5.18 -0.38 7.85
N GLY A 61 6.13 -1.15 7.32
CA GLY A 61 6.46 -2.49 7.82
C GLY A 61 6.91 -2.46 9.29
N VAL A 62 7.77 -1.52 9.67
CA VAL A 62 8.20 -1.32 11.07
C VAL A 62 7.03 -0.98 11.97
N LEU A 63 6.15 -0.06 11.55
CA LEU A 63 4.97 0.33 12.33
C LEU A 63 4.00 -0.84 12.49
N HIS A 64 3.76 -1.60 11.42
CA HIS A 64 2.90 -2.78 11.46
C HIS A 64 3.43 -3.83 12.43
N GLN A 65 4.74 -4.14 12.37
CA GLN A 65 5.36 -5.09 13.29
C GLN A 65 5.25 -4.64 14.75
N ARG A 66 5.44 -3.34 15.02
CA ARG A 66 5.25 -2.78 16.36
C ARG A 66 3.81 -2.93 16.84
N ALA A 67 2.83 -2.69 15.99
CA ALA A 67 1.42 -2.85 16.32
C ALA A 67 1.06 -4.32 16.61
N VAL A 68 1.57 -5.26 15.80
CA VAL A 68 1.40 -6.70 16.01
C VAL A 68 2.01 -7.14 17.35
N ASN A 69 3.25 -6.75 17.64
CA ASN A 69 3.93 -7.10 18.88
C ASN A 69 3.19 -6.57 20.11
N ARG A 70 2.67 -5.33 20.04
CA ARG A 70 1.87 -4.73 21.12
C ARG A 70 0.61 -5.54 21.42
N ARG A 71 -0.16 -5.89 20.38
CA ARG A 71 -1.38 -6.71 20.52
C ARG A 71 -1.08 -8.09 21.12
N ALA A 72 0.04 -8.71 20.74
CA ALA A 72 0.47 -9.98 21.29
C ALA A 72 0.78 -9.88 22.79
N GLN A 73 1.47 -8.79 23.22
CA GLN A 73 1.77 -8.53 24.63
C GLN A 73 0.50 -8.28 25.46
N GLU A 74 -0.45 -7.50 24.94
CA GLU A 74 -1.74 -7.24 25.59
C GLU A 74 -2.52 -8.56 25.79
N THR A 75 -2.53 -9.43 24.78
CA THR A 75 -3.22 -10.73 24.85
C THR A 75 -2.54 -11.68 25.85
N ALA A 76 -1.20 -11.70 25.90
CA ALA A 76 -0.44 -12.49 26.87
C ALA A 76 -0.60 -12.00 28.32
N GLY A 77 -0.70 -10.69 28.52
CA GLY A 77 -0.95 -10.07 29.83
C GLY A 77 -2.35 -10.39 30.38
N VAL A 78 -3.38 -10.43 29.53
CA VAL A 78 -4.72 -10.86 29.92
C VAL A 78 -4.75 -12.34 30.32
N ALA A 79 -4.02 -13.21 29.62
CA ALA A 79 -3.93 -14.63 29.96
C ALA A 79 -3.19 -14.89 31.29
N HIS A 80 -2.28 -14.00 31.70
CA HIS A 80 -1.57 -14.09 32.99
C HIS A 80 -2.28 -13.40 34.16
N GLY A 81 -3.32 -12.59 33.91
CA GLY A 81 -4.10 -11.88 34.94
C GLY A 81 -5.32 -12.64 35.48
N HIS A 82 -5.47 -13.93 35.17
CA HIS A 82 -6.60 -14.78 35.58
C HIS A 82 -6.21 -15.89 36.57
N ARG A 83 -5.31 -15.58 37.50
CA ARG A 83 -5.03 -16.40 38.69
C ARG A 83 -5.22 -15.62 39.96
#